data_AF-A0AAW2IYW9-F1
#
_entry.id   AF-A0AAW2IYW9-F1
#
_cell.length_a   1.000
_cell.length_b   1.000
_cell.length_c   1.000
_cell.angle_alpha   90.00
_cell.angle_beta   90.00
_cell.angle_gamma   90.00
#
_symmetry.space_group_name_H-M   'P 1'
#
loop_
_entity.id
_entity.type
_entity.pdbx_description
1 polymer ?
#
loop_
_entity_poly.entity_id
_entity_poly.type
_entity_poly.pdbx_seq_one_letter_code
_entity_poly.pdbx_strand_id
1 'polypeptide(L)' 'MATEDIKHVALRSPIGIYSTKVMPFGLKNAGATYQRAMTNIFKELLHHEVECYVDDLVLQLE' A
#
# COMPACT_ATOMS: atom_id res chain seq x y z
N MET A 1 6.78 5.42 1.06
CA MET A 1 7.91 4.89 1.86
C MET A 1 9.09 5.79 1.60
N ALA A 2 9.75 6.29 2.63
CA ALA A 2 10.90 7.15 2.43
C ALA A 2 12.12 6.29 2.01
N THR A 3 13.05 6.88 1.28
CA THR A 3 14.24 6.15 0.76
C THR A 3 15.13 5.62 1.88
N GLU A 4 15.22 6.34 2.99
CA GLU A 4 15.94 5.98 4.20
C GLU A 4 15.36 4.76 4.92
N ASP A 5 14.07 4.46 4.71
CA ASP A 5 13.37 3.34 5.35
C ASP A 5 13.62 2.00 4.63
N ILE A 6 14.11 2.02 3.39
CA ILE A 6 14.31 0.82 2.55
C ILE A 6 15.19 -0.22 3.24
N LYS A 7 16.24 0.22 3.95
CA LYS A 7 17.14 -0.70 4.67
C LYS A 7 16.47 -1.43 5.83
N HIS A 8 15.36 -0.91 6.36
CA HIS A 8 14.64 -1.47 7.49
C HIS A 8 13.60 -2.53 7.10
N VAL A 9 13.34 -2.71 5.80
CA VAL A 9 12.40 -3.68 5.26
C VAL A 9 13.10 -4.83 4.49
N ALA A 10 14.31 -5.18 4.93
CA ALA A 10 15.08 -6.27 4.35
C ALA A 10 14.46 -7.64 4.69
N LEU A 11 14.35 -8.50 3.68
CA LEU A 11 13.85 -9.88 3.77
C LEU A 11 15.00 -10.85 3.51
N ARG A 12 15.06 -11.92 4.30
CA ARG A 12 16.03 -13.00 4.11
C ARG A 12 15.38 -14.16 3.38
N SER A 13 16.01 -14.61 2.30
CA SER A 13 15.71 -15.87 1.63
C SER A 13 16.90 -16.84 1.75
N PRO A 14 16.74 -18.12 1.40
CA PRO A 14 17.86 -19.07 1.39
C PRO A 14 19.01 -18.65 0.47
N ILE A 15 18.74 -17.84 -0.56
CA ILE A 15 19.72 -17.42 -1.56
C ILE A 15 20.30 -16.00 -1.32
N GLY A 16 19.79 -15.25 -0.35
CA GLY A 16 20.31 -13.91 -0.07
C GLY A 16 19.40 -13.01 0.76
N ILE A 17 19.83 -11.76 0.91
CA ILE A 17 19.07 -10.70 1.57
C ILE A 17 18.63 -9.70 0.50
N TYR A 18 17.35 -9.36 0.50
CA TYR A 18 16.74 -8.47 -0.48
C TYR A 18 15.99 -7.35 0.24
N SER A 19 15.88 -6.20 -0.39
CA SER A 19 14.98 -5.13 0.07
C SER A 19 14.12 -4.64 -1.09
N THR A 20 12.92 -4.19 -0.76
CA THR A 20 11.95 -3.67 -1.72
C THR A 20 12.10 -2.16 -1.90
N LYS A 21 11.94 -1.69 -3.14
CA LYS A 21 11.91 -0.26 -3.47
C LYS A 21 10.54 0.38 -3.19
N VAL A 22 9.50 -0.43 -3.08
CA VAL A 22 8.13 -0.02 -2.77
C VAL A 22 7.72 -0.53 -1.40
N MET A 23 6.66 0.03 -0.84
CA MET A 23 6.16 -0.39 0.47
C MET A 23 5.71 -1.87 0.41
N PRO A 24 6.31 -2.77 1.19
CA PRO A 24 5.86 -4.16 1.26
C PRO A 24 4.56 -4.27 2.05
N PHE A 25 3.79 -5.32 1.76
CA PHE A 25 2.63 -5.71 2.56
C PHE A 25 3.04 -6.17 3.96
N GLY A 26 2.11 -6.06 4.90
CA GLY A 26 2.31 -6.51 6.29
C GLY A 26 3.08 -5.54 7.19
N LEU A 27 3.48 -4.35 6.69
CA LEU A 27 3.94 -3.28 7.58
C LEU A 27 2.77 -2.71 8.36
N LYS A 28 3.01 -2.37 9.64
CA LYS A 28 1.99 -1.79 10.53
C LYS A 28 1.23 -0.59 9.93
N ASN A 29 1.92 0.24 9.15
CA ASN A 29 1.36 1.45 8.55
C ASN A 29 1.13 1.33 7.03
N ALA A 30 1.21 0.11 6.47
CA ALA A 30 1.00 -0.12 5.05
C ALA A 30 -0.40 0.33 4.63
N GLY A 31 -1.44 -0.21 5.26
CA GLY A 31 -2.83 0.12 4.95
C GLY A 31 -3.17 1.60 5.14
N ALA A 32 -2.69 2.24 6.21
CA ALA A 32 -2.89 3.68 6.38
C ALA A 32 -2.27 4.51 5.24
N THR A 33 -1.11 4.08 4.73
CA THR A 33 -0.46 4.75 3.60
C THR A 33 -1.16 4.45 2.28
N TYR A 34 -1.58 3.20 2.07
CA TYR A 34 -2.35 2.76 0.91
C TYR A 34 -3.68 3.53 0.83
N GLN A 35 -4.46 3.51 1.90
CA GLN A 35 -5.73 4.24 1.99
C GLN A 35 -5.54 5.72 1.70
N ARG A 36 -4.56 6.40 2.30
CA ARG A 36 -4.29 7.81 2.00
C ARG A 36 -3.96 8.05 0.51
N ALA A 37 -3.20 7.15 -0.11
CA ALA A 37 -2.89 7.26 -1.54
C ALA A 37 -4.13 7.05 -2.40
N MET A 38 -4.90 5.99 -2.15
CA MET A 38 -6.12 5.66 -2.89
C MET A 38 -7.19 6.73 -2.73
N THR A 39 -7.37 7.27 -1.53
CA THR A 39 -8.31 8.38 -1.28
C THR A 39 -7.95 9.63 -2.08
N ASN A 40 -6.66 9.91 -2.31
CA ASN A 40 -6.24 11.03 -3.15
C ASN A 40 -6.41 10.74 -4.64
N ILE A 41 -6.13 9.51 -5.08
CA ILE A 41 -6.24 9.09 -6.50
C ILE A 41 -7.70 9.04 -6.95
N PHE A 42 -8.57 8.42 -6.15
CA PHE A 42 -9.98 8.19 -6.49
C PHE A 42 -10.92 9.23 -5.88
N LYS A 43 -10.41 10.39 -5.45
CA LYS A 43 -11.17 11.38 -4.69
C LYS A 43 -12.56 11.71 -5.26
N GLU A 44 -12.68 11.75 -6.58
CA GLU A 44 -13.93 12.07 -7.29
C GLU A 44 -14.88 10.88 -7.42
N LEU A 45 -14.36 9.65 -7.32
CA LEU A 45 -15.11 8.40 -7.47
C LEU A 45 -15.45 7.73 -6.13
N LEU A 46 -14.83 8.19 -5.04
CA LEU A 46 -15.10 7.71 -3.69
C LEU A 46 -16.57 7.86 -3.33
N HIS A 47 -17.13 6.83 -2.70
CA HIS A 47 -18.53 6.76 -2.28
C HIS A 47 -19.56 6.77 -3.42
N HIS A 48 -19.10 6.65 -4.67
CA HIS A 48 -19.94 6.52 -5.86
C HIS A 48 -19.70 5.18 -6.55
N GLU A 49 -18.50 5.01 -7.09
CA GLU A 49 -18.10 3.81 -7.85
C GLU A 49 -17.03 3.02 -7.10
N VAL A 50 -16.34 3.67 -6.16
CA VAL A 50 -15.17 3.13 -5.49
C VAL A 50 -15.29 3.33 -3.99
N GLU A 51 -15.03 2.27 -3.23
CA GLU A 51 -14.82 2.31 -1.79
C GLU A 51 -13.41 1.82 -1.45
N CYS A 52 -12.74 2.48 -0.51
CA CYS A 52 -11.38 2.13 -0.10
C CYS A 52 -11.36 1.69 1.36
N TYR A 53 -10.85 0.47 1.61
CA TYR A 53 -10.80 -0.12 2.94
C TYR A 53 -9.41 -0.69 3.26
N VAL A 54 -8.61 0.06 4.03
CA VAL A 54 -7.26 -0.31 4.52
C VAL A 54 -6.29 -0.74 3.41
N ASP A 55 -6.38 -1.99 2.93
CA ASP A 55 -5.55 -2.56 1.87
C ASP A 55 -6.36 -2.95 0.61
N ASP A 56 -7.69 -2.85 0.66
CA ASP A 56 -8.62 -3.25 -0.40
C ASP A 56 -9.29 -2.04 -1.08
N LEU A 57 -9.57 -2.22 -2.38
CA LEU A 57 -10.42 -1.34 -3.16
C LEU A 57 -11.64 -2.14 -3.63
N VAL A 58 -12.84 -1.63 -3.35
CA VAL A 58 -14.09 -2.23 -3.79
C VAL A 58 -14.64 -1.36 -4.91
N LEU A 59 -14.92 -1.98 -6.05
CA LEU A 59 -15.61 -1.34 -7.17
C LEU A 59 -17.08 -1.73 -7.13
N GLN A 60 -17.96 -0.75 -7.11
CA GLN A 60 -19.39 -0.96 -7.35
C GLN A 60 -19.62 -0.83 -8.86
N LEU A 61 -19.74 -1.98 -9.51
CA LEU A 61 -20.23 -2.06 -10.88
C LEU A 61 -21.75 -2.15 -10.81
N GLU A 62 -22.45 -1.23 -11.49
CA GLU A 62 -23.89 -1.35 -11.74
C GLU A 62 -24.23 -2.57 -12.60
#